data_AF-A0A1H8M084-F1
#
_entry.id   AF-A0A1H8M084-F1
#
_cell.length_a   1.000
_cell.length_b   1.000
_cell.length_c   1.000
_cell.angle_alpha   90.00
_cell.angle_beta   90.00
_cell.angle_gamma   90.00
#
_symmetry.space_group_name_H-M   'P 1'
#
loop_
_entity.id
_entity.type
_entity.pdbx_description
1 polymer ?
#
loop_
_entity_poly.entity_id
_entity_poly.type
_entity_poly.pdbx_seq_one_letter_code
_entity_poly.pdbx_strand_id
1 'polypeptide(L)'
;MFFVKKYLKPNPESALKALSLMEILVVLIIIGILVLLALPNLLPVITRAKTTEAKLQLEHVSMLEKTYFYEHSKYTNDLNELGFIQEKLSTEGKDARANYKIEITNASNTGFTARATSVVDFNQDGNFNVWEMNQDKVLKEVTPD
;
A
#
# COMPACT_ATOMS: atom_id res chain seq x y z
N MET A 1 -56.32 -63.26 -0.09
CA MET A 1 -55.40 -62.79 -1.15
C MET A 1 -54.15 -62.27 -0.45
N PHE A 2 -53.06 -63.05 -0.46
CA PHE A 2 -51.81 -62.73 0.25
C PHE A 2 -50.89 -61.88 -0.64
N PHE A 3 -50.54 -60.67 -0.21
CA PHE A 3 -49.53 -59.83 -0.85
C PHE A 3 -48.14 -60.24 -0.38
N VAL A 4 -47.32 -60.80 -1.28
CA VAL A 4 -45.91 -61.14 -1.02
C VAL A 4 -45.06 -59.88 -1.19
N LYS A 5 -44.42 -59.43 -0.11
CA LYS A 5 -43.47 -58.30 -0.12
C LYS A 5 -42.12 -58.81 -0.66
N LYS A 6 -41.78 -58.43 -1.90
CA LYS A 6 -40.51 -58.77 -2.56
C LYS A 6 -39.38 -57.91 -1.97
N TYR A 7 -38.48 -58.53 -1.20
CA TYR A 7 -37.29 -57.86 -0.66
C TYR A 7 -36.24 -57.67 -1.78
N LEU A 8 -35.97 -56.42 -2.15
CA LEU A 8 -34.88 -56.03 -3.04
C LEU A 8 -33.55 -56.16 -2.27
N LYS A 9 -32.62 -56.99 -2.79
CA LYS A 9 -31.25 -57.10 -2.26
C LYS A 9 -30.45 -55.85 -2.66
N PRO A 10 -29.73 -55.19 -1.74
CA PRO A 10 -28.87 -54.06 -2.08
C PRO A 10 -27.68 -54.51 -2.94
N ASN A 11 -27.38 -53.74 -3.99
CA ASN A 11 -26.28 -54.01 -4.93
C ASN A 11 -24.93 -53.64 -4.26
N PRO A 12 -23.93 -54.56 -4.16
CA PRO A 12 -22.66 -54.28 -3.49
C PRO A 12 -21.74 -53.29 -4.23
N GLU A 13 -22.05 -52.91 -5.47
CA GLU A 13 -21.22 -52.03 -6.29
C GLU A 13 -21.35 -50.53 -5.98
N SER A 14 -22.21 -50.13 -5.03
CA SER A 14 -22.38 -48.72 -4.63
C SER A 14 -21.92 -48.42 -3.21
N ALA A 15 -20.87 -49.10 -2.74
CA ALA A 15 -20.19 -48.70 -1.51
C ALA A 15 -19.40 -47.40 -1.79
N LEU A 16 -20.01 -46.27 -1.46
CA LEU A 16 -19.32 -44.98 -1.50
C LEU A 16 -18.17 -45.01 -0.49
N LYS A 17 -16.97 -44.69 -0.96
CA LYS A 17 -15.76 -44.64 -0.13
C LYS A 17 -15.91 -43.52 0.89
N ALA A 18 -16.19 -43.87 2.15
CA ALA A 18 -16.31 -42.91 3.25
C ALA A 18 -14.91 -42.60 3.81
N LEU A 19 -14.62 -41.32 4.04
CA LEU A 19 -13.39 -40.89 4.71
C LEU A 19 -13.47 -41.18 6.20
N SER A 20 -12.35 -41.61 6.78
CA SER A 20 -12.22 -41.79 8.22
C SER A 20 -12.17 -40.43 8.94
N LEU A 21 -12.73 -40.38 10.15
CA LEU A 21 -12.66 -39.20 11.02
C LEU A 21 -11.21 -38.80 11.31
N MET A 22 -10.31 -39.79 11.46
CA MET A 22 -8.89 -39.54 11.69
C MET A 22 -8.19 -38.96 10.45
N GLU A 23 -8.60 -39.37 9.24
CA GLU A 23 -8.04 -38.83 8.00
C GLU A 23 -8.40 -37.35 7.85
N ILE A 24 -9.66 -36.98 8.15
CA ILE A 24 -10.09 -35.58 8.14
C ILE A 24 -9.35 -34.77 9.21
N LEU A 25 -9.13 -35.32 10.41
CA LEU A 25 -8.43 -34.64 11.50
C LEU A 25 -6.98 -34.30 11.12
N VAL A 26 -6.24 -35.25 10.56
CA VAL A 26 -4.85 -35.02 10.11
C VAL A 26 -4.80 -34.00 8.98
N VAL A 27 -5.73 -34.06 8.03
CA VAL A 27 -5.81 -33.08 6.92
C VAL A 27 -6.08 -31.67 7.44
N LEU A 28 -6.97 -31.49 8.41
CA LEU A 28 -7.24 -30.19 9.02
C LEU A 28 -6.02 -29.62 9.76
N ILE A 29 -5.25 -30.46 10.46
CA ILE A 29 -4.01 -30.04 11.11
C ILE A 29 -2.98 -29.56 10.07
N ILE A 30 -2.78 -30.33 8.99
CA ILE A 30 -1.84 -29.97 7.93
C ILE A 30 -2.26 -28.67 7.25
N ILE A 31 -3.53 -28.51 6.90
CA ILE A 31 -4.06 -27.27 6.30
C ILE A 31 -3.89 -26.10 7.27
N GLY A 32 -4.13 -26.29 8.58
CA GLY A 32 -3.94 -25.26 9.60
C GLY A 32 -2.50 -24.75 9.67
N ILE A 33 -1.52 -25.66 9.67
CA ILE A 33 -0.09 -25.29 9.65
C ILE A 33 0.26 -24.57 8.35
N LEU A 34 -0.22 -25.06 7.21
CA LEU A 34 0.04 -24.43 5.91
C LEU A 34 -0.54 -23.02 5.83
N VAL A 35 -1.74 -22.78 6.35
CA VAL A 35 -2.36 -21.44 6.36
C VAL A 35 -1.56 -20.46 7.24
N LEU A 36 -1.05 -20.91 8.39
CA LEU A 36 -0.21 -20.08 9.27
C LEU A 36 1.11 -19.68 8.61
N LEU A 37 1.73 -20.58 7.85
CA LEU A 37 2.97 -20.28 7.10
C LEU A 37 2.70 -19.49 5.80
N ALA A 38 1.53 -19.68 5.21
CA ALA A 38 1.17 -19.08 3.93
C ALA A 38 0.48 -17.71 4.06
N LEU A 39 0.19 -17.22 5.26
CA LEU A 39 -0.28 -15.85 5.48
C LEU A 39 0.93 -14.90 5.48
N PRO A 40 1.24 -14.22 4.36
CA PRO A 40 2.23 -13.16 4.38
C PRO A 40 1.74 -12.03 5.29
N ASN A 41 2.66 -11.42 6.05
CA ASN A 41 2.36 -10.16 6.70
C ASN A 41 2.17 -9.09 5.60
N LEU A 42 0.92 -8.68 5.36
CA LEU A 42 0.58 -7.69 4.32
C LEU A 42 0.88 -6.25 4.74
N LEU A 43 1.06 -6.01 6.04
CA LEU A 43 1.32 -4.67 6.60
C LEU A 43 2.58 -3.99 6.01
N PRO A 44 3.77 -4.63 5.90
CA PRO A 44 4.97 -3.99 5.36
C PRO A 44 4.91 -3.66 3.85
N VAL A 45 3.94 -4.19 3.10
CA VAL A 45 3.77 -3.87 1.68
C VAL A 45 3.07 -2.53 1.50
N ILE A 46 2.14 -2.20 2.40
CA ILE A 46 1.36 -0.97 2.35
C ILE A 46 2.26 0.22 2.67
N THR A 47 3.07 0.14 3.73
CA THR A 47 3.99 1.23 4.11
C THR A 47 4.99 1.53 3.00
N ARG A 48 5.59 0.51 2.38
CA ARG A 48 6.50 0.67 1.24
C ARG A 48 5.85 1.34 0.04
N ALA A 49 4.62 0.97 -0.30
CA ALA A 49 3.90 1.60 -1.41
C ALA A 49 3.64 3.09 -1.14
N LYS A 50 3.33 3.46 0.10
CA LYS A 50 3.11 4.85 0.52
C LYS A 50 4.41 5.65 0.55
N THR A 51 5.50 5.11 1.08
CA THR A 51 6.82 5.75 0.99
C THR A 51 7.24 5.95 -0.47
N THR A 52 6.90 5.00 -1.35
CA THR A 52 7.18 5.12 -2.79
C THR A 52 6.37 6.25 -3.42
N GLU A 53 5.11 6.45 -3.03
CA GLU A 53 4.29 7.59 -3.47
C GLU A 53 4.97 8.92 -3.11
N ALA A 54 5.36 9.12 -1.84
CA ALA A 54 6.05 10.33 -1.39
C ALA A 54 7.36 10.57 -2.16
N LYS A 55 8.17 9.52 -2.32
CA LYS A 55 9.44 9.60 -3.04
C LYS A 55 9.24 9.98 -4.50
N LEU A 56 8.26 9.39 -5.19
CA LEU A 56 7.98 9.70 -6.59
C LEU A 56 7.56 11.17 -6.77
N GLN A 57 6.72 11.69 -5.87
CA GLN A 57 6.29 13.08 -5.91
C GLN A 57 7.45 14.05 -5.63
N LEU A 58 8.29 13.75 -4.64
CA LEU A 58 9.47 14.57 -4.34
C LEU A 58 10.50 14.55 -5.47
N GLU A 59 10.74 13.39 -6.10
CA GLU A 59 11.59 13.30 -7.29
C GLU A 59 11.03 14.12 -8.46
N HIS A 60 9.71 14.11 -8.64
CA HIS A 60 9.05 14.94 -9.66
C HIS A 60 9.28 16.43 -9.40
N VAL A 61 9.07 16.91 -8.17
CA VAL A 61 9.37 18.30 -7.79
C VAL A 61 10.86 18.61 -7.98
N SER A 62 11.77 17.73 -7.57
CA SER A 62 13.22 17.93 -7.76
C SER A 62 13.60 18.09 -9.23
N MET A 63 12.97 17.33 -10.13
CA MET A 63 13.18 17.46 -11.57
C MET A 63 12.66 18.80 -12.11
N LEU A 64 11.48 19.24 -11.65
CA LEU A 64 10.90 20.53 -12.05
C LEU A 64 11.77 21.69 -11.54
N GLU A 65 12.22 21.64 -10.29
CA GLU A 65 13.11 22.63 -9.68
C GLU A 65 14.44 22.74 -10.42
N LYS A 66 15.00 21.59 -10.83
CA LYS A 66 16.22 21.58 -11.63
C LYS A 66 16.01 22.22 -13.00
N THR A 67 14.87 21.95 -13.64
CA THR A 67 14.50 22.58 -14.92
C THR A 67 14.33 24.09 -14.75
N TYR A 68 13.59 24.52 -13.73
CA TYR A 68 13.37 25.93 -13.43
C TYR A 68 14.68 26.65 -13.12
N PHE A 69 15.60 26.01 -12.39
CA PHE A 69 16.93 26.54 -12.14
C PHE A 69 17.74 26.75 -13.44
N TYR A 70 17.65 25.84 -14.41
CA TYR A 70 18.33 26.02 -15.70
C TYR A 70 17.77 27.19 -16.51
N GLU A 71 16.50 27.53 -16.33
CA GLU A 71 15.85 28.64 -17.02
C GLU A 71 16.03 29.99 -16.31
N HIS A 72 15.95 30.00 -14.97
CA HIS A 72 15.87 31.22 -14.16
C HIS A 72 17.09 31.44 -13.24
N SER A 73 18.05 30.49 -13.21
CA SER A 73 19.25 30.52 -12.34
C SER A 73 18.95 30.65 -10.84
N LYS A 74 17.77 30.22 -10.41
CA LYS A 74 17.31 30.20 -9.01
C LYS A 74 16.30 29.07 -8.82
N TYR A 75 16.14 28.58 -7.60
CA TYR A 75 15.00 27.73 -7.23
C TYR A 75 13.81 28.60 -6.83
N THR A 76 12.60 28.04 -6.84
CA THR A 76 11.37 28.78 -6.47
C THR A 76 10.57 28.01 -5.42
N ASN A 77 9.95 28.73 -4.49
CA ASN A 77 9.05 28.13 -3.53
C ASN A 77 7.61 28.03 -4.05
N ASP A 78 7.32 28.57 -5.23
CA ASP A 78 5.99 28.53 -5.83
C ASP A 78 5.82 27.31 -6.73
N LEU A 79 4.97 26.37 -6.29
CA LEU A 79 4.62 25.17 -7.05
C LEU A 79 3.93 25.50 -8.39
N ASN A 80 3.24 26.65 -8.49
CA ASN A 80 2.61 27.07 -9.74
C ASN A 80 3.65 27.52 -10.77
N GLU A 81 4.71 28.22 -10.34
CA GLU A 81 5.81 28.59 -11.22
C GLU A 81 6.57 27.36 -11.73
N LEU A 82 6.66 26.32 -10.90
CA LEU A 82 7.22 25.02 -11.28
C LEU A 82 6.32 24.21 -12.23
N GLY A 83 5.05 24.60 -12.39
CA GLY A 83 4.06 23.82 -13.11
C GLY A 83 3.70 22.50 -12.41
N PHE A 84 3.97 22.37 -11.11
CA PHE A 84 3.62 21.19 -10.34
C PHE A 84 2.13 21.22 -10.00
N ILE A 85 1.38 20.25 -10.54
CA ILE A 85 -0.04 20.09 -10.24
C ILE A 85 -0.17 19.07 -9.11
N GLN A 86 -0.64 19.54 -7.96
CA GLN A 86 -0.96 18.68 -6.83
C GLN A 86 -2.27 17.94 -7.09
N GLU A 87 -2.23 16.62 -7.02
CA GLU A 87 -3.41 15.77 -7.02
C GLU A 87 -4.25 16.01 -5.77
N LYS A 88 -5.58 15.87 -5.89
CA LYS A 88 -6.50 16.06 -4.76
C LYS A 88 -6.15 15.11 -3.62
N LEU A 89 -6.02 15.67 -2.42
CA LEU A 89 -5.66 14.94 -1.21
C LEU A 89 -6.84 14.08 -0.78
N SER A 90 -6.60 12.86 -0.29
CA SER A 90 -7.63 11.89 0.11
C SER A 90 -8.63 12.44 1.15
N THR A 91 -8.27 13.51 1.85
CA THR A 91 -9.13 14.29 2.76
C THR A 91 -10.14 15.21 2.07
N GLU A 92 -10.01 15.46 0.76
CA GLU A 92 -10.74 16.49 0.01
C GLU A 92 -11.91 15.96 -0.83
N GLY A 93 -12.22 14.66 -0.80
CA GLY A 93 -13.44 14.12 -1.40
C GLY A 93 -13.35 12.67 -1.90
N LYS A 94 -14.46 12.17 -2.45
CA LYS A 94 -14.60 10.76 -2.90
C LYS A 94 -13.70 10.36 -4.07
N ASP A 95 -13.26 11.32 -4.89
CA ASP A 95 -12.39 11.07 -6.05
C ASP A 95 -10.90 11.36 -5.77
N ALA A 96 -10.57 11.73 -4.54
CA ALA A 96 -9.23 12.13 -4.16
C ALA A 96 -8.39 10.91 -3.74
N ARG A 97 -7.15 10.84 -4.24
CA ARG A 97 -6.30 9.64 -4.12
C ARG A 97 -4.91 9.91 -3.52
N ALA A 98 -4.48 11.17 -3.48
CA ALA A 98 -3.15 11.52 -2.99
C ALA A 98 -3.12 11.46 -1.47
N ASN A 99 -2.12 10.77 -0.91
CA ASN A 99 -1.96 10.67 0.54
C ASN A 99 -0.86 11.59 1.07
N TYR A 100 -0.11 12.23 0.18
CA TYR A 100 0.94 13.17 0.54
C TYR A 100 0.67 14.55 -0.05
N LYS A 101 0.72 15.56 0.83
CA LYS A 101 0.77 16.95 0.46
C LYS A 101 2.21 17.37 0.25
N ILE A 102 2.50 17.92 -0.92
CA ILE A 102 3.81 18.42 -1.31
C ILE A 102 3.87 19.92 -1.11
N GLU A 103 4.96 20.40 -0.52
CA GLU A 103 5.25 21.81 -0.29
C GLU A 103 6.75 22.08 -0.42
N ILE A 104 7.12 23.28 -0.83
CA ILE A 104 8.53 23.72 -0.85
C ILE A 104 8.73 24.63 0.35
N THR A 105 9.50 24.15 1.31
CA THR A 105 9.71 24.83 2.60
C THR A 105 10.82 25.87 2.52
N ASN A 106 11.78 25.67 1.62
CA ASN A 106 12.87 26.58 1.37
C ASN A 106 13.25 26.54 -0.11
N ALA A 107 13.46 27.72 -0.70
CA ALA A 107 14.05 27.86 -2.02
C ALA A 107 15.02 29.04 -2.00
N SER A 108 16.19 28.84 -2.60
CA SER A 108 17.24 29.85 -2.71
C SER A 108 17.93 29.76 -4.07
N ASN A 109 18.98 30.56 -4.30
CA ASN A 109 19.76 30.44 -5.53
C ASN A 109 20.67 29.21 -5.55
N THR A 110 20.91 28.56 -4.41
CA THR A 110 21.90 27.47 -4.29
C THR A 110 21.31 26.15 -3.84
N GLY A 111 20.04 26.13 -3.42
CA GLY A 111 19.36 24.91 -3.01
C GLY A 111 17.88 25.12 -2.73
N PHE A 112 17.18 24.00 -2.57
CA PHE A 112 15.77 23.96 -2.20
C PHE A 112 15.53 22.83 -1.20
N THR A 113 14.40 22.87 -0.51
CA THR A 113 13.94 21.80 0.37
C THR A 113 12.45 21.59 0.13
N ALA A 114 12.13 20.48 -0.52
CA ALA A 114 10.77 20.01 -0.72
C ALA A 114 10.38 19.07 0.42
N ARG A 115 9.13 19.16 0.88
CA ARG A 115 8.55 18.35 1.94
C ARG A 115 7.28 17.67 1.44
N ALA A 116 7.14 16.39 1.77
CA ALA A 116 5.94 15.60 1.56
C ALA A 116 5.38 15.21 2.93
N THR A 117 4.22 15.74 3.27
CA THR A 117 3.52 15.51 4.54
C THR A 117 2.33 14.59 4.30
N SER A 118 2.24 13.47 4.99
CA SER A 118 1.08 12.58 4.90
C SER A 118 -0.18 13.28 5.43
N VAL A 119 -1.31 13.10 4.75
CA VAL A 119 -2.63 13.54 5.24
C VAL A 119 -3.41 12.42 5.94
N VAL A 120 -2.86 11.21 5.93
CA VAL A 120 -3.42 10.02 6.57
C VAL A 120 -2.45 9.52 7.63
N ASP A 121 -2.98 9.26 8.81
CA ASP A 121 -2.28 8.53 9.87
C ASP A 121 -2.34 7.03 9.54
N PHE A 122 -1.21 6.44 9.13
CA PHE A 122 -1.17 5.07 8.64
C PHE A 122 -1.13 4.02 9.77
N ASN A 123 -0.56 4.36 10.92
CA ASN A 123 -0.35 3.46 12.05
C ASN A 123 -1.30 3.77 13.24
N GLN A 124 -2.12 4.82 13.13
CA GLN A 124 -3.05 5.33 14.13
C GLN A 124 -2.37 5.82 15.43
N ASP A 125 -1.12 6.29 15.33
CA ASP A 125 -0.34 6.79 16.46
C ASP A 125 -0.50 8.30 16.71
N GLY A 126 -1.19 9.02 15.83
CA GLY A 126 -1.44 10.46 15.90
C GLY A 126 -0.33 11.33 15.29
N ASN A 127 0.74 10.73 14.77
CA ASN A 127 1.77 11.39 13.98
C ASN A 127 1.50 11.17 12.48
N PHE A 128 2.02 12.09 11.67
CA PHE A 128 1.93 11.98 10.22
C PHE A 128 3.33 11.83 9.67
N ASN A 129 3.50 10.86 8.77
CA ASN A 129 4.76 10.64 8.09
C ASN A 129 5.20 11.88 7.29
N VAL A 130 6.44 12.32 7.50
CA VAL A 130 7.01 13.48 6.81
C VAL A 130 8.33 13.10 6.15
N TRP A 131 8.40 13.33 4.84
CA TRP A 131 9.60 13.17 4.03
C TRP A 131 10.10 14.52 3.55
N GLU A 132 11.42 14.69 3.53
CA GLU A 132 12.07 15.85 2.94
C GLU A 132 13.07 15.42 1.87
N MET A 133 13.20 16.24 0.83
CA MET A 133 14.21 16.10 -0.21
C MET A 133 14.89 17.44 -0.44
N ASN A 134 16.22 17.42 -0.48
CA ASN A 134 17.04 18.58 -0.84
C ASN A 134 17.50 18.55 -2.30
N GLN A 135 18.24 19.58 -2.73
CA GLN A 135 18.77 19.68 -4.11
C GLN A 135 19.71 18.54 -4.53
N ASP A 136 20.34 17.86 -3.56
CA ASP A 136 21.27 16.76 -3.80
C ASP A 136 20.53 15.41 -3.92
N LYS A 137 19.20 15.42 -3.96
CA LYS A 137 18.32 14.23 -3.94
C LYS A 137 18.49 13.37 -2.69
N VAL A 138 18.97 13.97 -1.61
CA VAL A 138 19.03 13.29 -0.31
C VAL A 138 17.62 13.29 0.26
N LEU A 139 17.01 12.11 0.26
CA LEU A 139 15.72 11.87 0.91
C LEU A 139 15.94 11.62 2.39
N LYS A 140 15.26 12.39 3.24
CA LYS A 140 15.30 12.24 4.69
C LYS A 140 13.88 12.04 5.23
N GLU A 141 13.71 11.00 6.02
CA GLU A 141 12.52 10.83 6.84
C GLU A 141 12.67 11.70 8.08
N VAL A 142 11.78 12.68 8.25
CA VAL A 142 11.81 13.60 9.40
C VAL A 142 10.97 13.06 10.53
N THR A 143 9.81 12.48 10.20
CA THR A 143 8.91 11.83 11.14
C THR A 143 8.59 10.44 10.63
N PRO A 144 9.10 9.37 11.26
CA PRO A 144 8.78 8.01 10.87
C PRO A 144 7.36 7.62 11.27
N ASP A 145 6.74 6.76 10.45
CA ASP A 145 5.50 6.02 10.72
C ASP A 145 5.78 4.53 10.95
#